data_AF-W2N6Q4-F1
#
_entry.id   AF-W2N6Q4-F1
#
_cell.length_a   1.000
_cell.length_b   1.000
_cell.length_c   1.000
_cell.angle_alpha   90.00
_cell.angle_beta   90.00
_cell.angle_gamma   90.00
#
_symmetry.space_group_name_H-M   'P 1'
#
loop_
_entity.id
_entity.type
_entity.pdbx_description
1 polymer ?
#
loop_
_entity_poly.entity_id
_entity_poly.type
_entity_poly.pdbx_seq_one_letter_code
_entity_poly.pdbx_strand_id
1 'polypeptide(L)' 'MTDESIVLVWYMMSRRSREEAAYQKSFRRRLRREIRRYEWNRMVRMRYYITLDCLKDSEMESWVDRGTDKNFLTMTSL' A
#
# COMPACT_ATOMS: atom_id res chain seq x y z
N MET A 1 -38.77 -22.78 -23.68
CA MET A 1 -37.44 -22.23 -23.36
C MET A 1 -36.45 -23.34 -23.60
N THR A 2 -35.70 -23.27 -24.71
CA THR A 2 -34.92 -24.38 -25.28
C THR A 2 -33.54 -24.51 -24.64
N ASP A 3 -33.08 -25.75 -24.49
CA ASP A 3 -31.81 -26.20 -23.88
C ASP A 3 -30.57 -25.44 -24.41
N GLU A 4 -30.59 -25.05 -25.68
CA GLU A 4 -29.55 -24.27 -26.35
C GLU A 4 -29.32 -22.89 -25.75
N SER A 5 -30.41 -22.23 -25.31
CA SER A 5 -30.32 -20.90 -24.67
C SER A 5 -29.59 -20.98 -23.33
N ILE A 6 -29.73 -22.10 -22.61
CA ILE A 6 -29.06 -22.34 -21.34
C ILE A 6 -27.57 -22.54 -21.59
N VAL A 7 -27.19 -23.40 -22.55
CA VAL A 7 -25.77 -23.63 -22.90
C VAL A 7 -25.06 -22.34 -23.30
N LEU A 8 -25.72 -21.48 -24.08
CA LEU A 8 -25.20 -20.17 -24.46
C LEU A 8 -24.95 -19.25 -23.26
N VAL A 9 -25.89 -19.18 -22.32
CA VAL A 9 -25.72 -18.39 -21.09
C VAL A 9 -24.57 -18.92 -20.25
N TRP A 10 -24.46 -20.24 -20.07
CA TRP A 10 -23.36 -20.86 -19.32
C TRP A 10 -22.00 -20.61 -19.99
N TYR A 11 -21.94 -20.66 -21.33
CA TYR A 11 -20.74 -20.33 -22.09
C TYR A 11 -20.34 -18.86 -21.90
N MET A 12 -21.29 -17.92 -22.01
CA MET A 12 -21.03 -16.50 -21.79
C MET A 12 -20.58 -16.21 -20.34
N MET A 13 -21.22 -16.84 -19.36
CA MET A 13 -20.85 -16.71 -17.95
C MET A 13 -19.46 -17.30 -17.66
N SER A 14 -19.14 -18.46 -18.24
CA SER A 14 -17.81 -19.08 -18.11
C SER A 14 -16.72 -18.20 -18.73
N ARG A 15 -16.99 -17.65 -19.92
CA ARG A 15 -16.07 -16.74 -20.60
C ARG A 15 -15.84 -15.47 -19.78
N ARG A 16 -16.92 -14.83 -19.30
CA ARG A 16 -16.85 -13.64 -18.46
C ARG A 16 -16.07 -13.88 -17.17
N SER A 17 -16.32 -15.02 -16.51
CA SER A 17 -15.58 -15.41 -15.31
C SER A 17 -14.07 -15.55 -15.56
N ARG A 18 -13.66 -16.09 -16.71
CA ARG A 18 -12.24 -16.20 -17.09
C ARG A 18 -11.61 -14.83 -17.34
N GLU A 19 -12.32 -13.94 -18.03
CA GLU A 19 -11.86 -12.58 -18.30
C GLU A 19 -11.71 -11.77 -16.99
N GLU A 20 -12.68 -11.87 -16.09
CA GLU A 20 -12.63 -11.24 -14.76
C GLU A 20 -11.49 -11.80 -13.90
N ALA A 21 -11.27 -13.12 -13.93
CA ALA A 21 -10.15 -13.75 -13.21
C ALA A 21 -8.78 -13.29 -13.76
N ALA A 22 -8.65 -13.16 -15.09
CA ALA A 22 -7.45 -12.63 -15.71
C ALA A 22 -7.21 -11.17 -15.33
N TYR A 23 -8.27 -10.35 -15.35
CA TYR A 23 -8.22 -8.96 -14.89
C TYR A 23 -7.80 -8.86 -13.43
N GLN A 24 -8.44 -9.60 -12.52
CA GLN A 24 -8.09 -9.64 -11.10
C GLN A 24 -6.63 -10.05 -10.88
N LYS A 25 -6.13 -11.06 -11.63
CA LYS A 25 -4.73 -11.48 -11.55
C LYS A 25 -3.77 -10.39 -12.00
N SER A 26 -4.10 -9.67 -13.08
CA SER A 26 -3.31 -8.54 -13.57
C SER A 26 -3.30 -7.37 -12.57
N PHE A 27 -4.45 -7.08 -11.96
CA PHE A 27 -4.60 -6.03 -10.96
C PHE A 27 -3.79 -6.34 -9.70
N ARG A 28 -3.87 -7.57 -9.18
CA ARG A 28 -3.05 -8.02 -8.03
C ARG A 28 -1.55 -7.89 -8.30
N ARG A 29 -1.10 -8.21 -9.52
CA ARG A 29 0.31 -8.03 -9.94
C ARG A 29 0.72 -6.55 -9.99
N ARG A 30 -0.17 -5.65 -10.42
CA ARG A 30 0.08 -4.21 -10.41
C ARG A 30 0.14 -3.67 -8.98
N LEU A 31 -0.81 -4.05 -8.14
CA LEU A 31 -0.88 -3.64 -6.74
C LEU A 31 0.37 -4.04 -5.95
N ARG A 32 0.87 -5.27 -6.12
CA ARG A 32 2.15 -5.70 -5.50
C ARG A 32 3.35 -4.86 -5.94
N ARG A 33 3.38 -4.41 -7.20
CA ARG A 33 4.45 -3.54 -7.71
C ARG A 33 4.38 -2.15 -7.07
N GLU A 34 3.19 -1.59 -6.95
CA GLU A 34 3.00 -0.29 -6.30
C GLU A 34 3.32 -0.34 -4.80
N ILE A 35 2.93 -1.39 -4.09
CA ILE A 35 3.34 -1.60 -2.68
C ILE A 35 4.85 -1.61 -2.57
N ARG A 36 5.55 -2.39 -3.40
CA ARG A 36 7.02 -2.46 -3.37
C ARG A 36 7.66 -1.11 -3.68
N ARG A 37 7.11 -0.33 -4.62
CA ARG A 37 7.58 1.03 -4.91
C ARG A 37 7.40 1.96 -3.72
N TYR A 38 6.25 1.87 -3.04
CA TYR A 38 5.98 2.66 -1.85
C TYR A 38 6.92 2.31 -0.69
N GLU A 39 7.12 1.01 -0.43
CA GLU A 39 8.06 0.51 0.58
C GLU A 39 9.49 0.95 0.27
N TRP A 40 9.93 0.83 -0.99
CA TRP A 40 11.24 1.32 -1.41
C TRP A 40 11.41 2.82 -1.15
N ASN A 41 10.44 3.63 -1.58
CA ASN A 41 10.47 5.07 -1.35
C ASN A 41 10.49 5.41 0.14
N ARG A 42 9.75 4.66 0.98
CA ARG A 42 9.79 4.82 2.44
C ARG A 42 11.17 4.49 3.00
N MET A 43 11.79 3.38 2.59
CA MET A 43 13.13 2.99 3.03
C MET A 43 14.19 4.02 2.63
N VAL A 44 14.12 4.55 1.39
CA VAL A 44 15.04 5.60 0.94
C VAL A 44 14.91 6.85 1.79
N ARG A 45 13.68 7.30 2.11
CA ARG A 45 13.48 8.45 3.02
C ARG A 45 13.99 8.17 4.43
N MET A 46 13.67 7.01 5.00
CA MET A 46 14.16 6.63 6.32
C MET A 46 15.69 6.63 6.37
N ARG A 47 16.33 6.04 5.35
CA ARG A 47 17.79 6.06 5.24
C ARG A 47 18.30 7.49 5.15
N TYR A 48 17.72 8.32 4.30
CA TYR A 48 18.09 9.74 4.19
C TYR A 48 18.02 10.46 5.54
N TYR A 49 16.96 10.26 6.32
CA TYR A 49 16.83 10.85 7.66
C TYR A 49 17.84 10.29 8.66
N ILE A 50 18.14 8.99 8.63
CA ILE A 50 19.11 8.34 9.53
C ILE A 50 20.54 8.73 9.18
N THR A 51 20.86 8.85 7.89
CA THR A 51 22.22 9.16 7.40
C THR A 51 22.48 10.65 7.27
N LEU A 52 21.46 11.49 7.44
CA LEU A 52 21.67 12.91 7.61
C LEU A 52 22.30 13.12 8.98
N ASP A 53 23.52 13.66 9.00
CA ASP A 53 24.18 14.19 10.21
C ASP A 53 23.39 15.34 10.87
N CYS A 54 22.18 15.65 10.38
CA CYS A 54 21.29 16.67 10.92
C CYS A 54 20.15 16.12 11.79
N LEU A 55 20.13 14.83 12.13
CA LEU A 55 19.56 14.41 13.42
C LEU A 55 20.51 14.97 14.49
N LYS A 56 20.32 16.25 14.82
CA LYS A 56 21.02 16.89 15.94
C LYS A 56 20.85 15.98 17.15
N ASP A 57 21.92 15.84 17.93
CA ASP A 57 21.84 15.16 19.22
C ASP A 57 20.62 15.69 19.97
N SER A 58 19.77 14.79 20.50
CA SER A 58 18.57 15.19 21.23
C SER A 58 18.92 16.06 22.45
N GLU A 59 20.16 16.00 22.92
CA GLU A 59 20.72 16.82 23.99
C GLU A 59 21.05 18.27 23.56
N MET A 60 21.22 18.53 22.26
CA MET A 60 21.51 19.87 21.71
C MET A 60 20.26 20.64 21.29
N GLU A 61 19.08 20.04 21.43
CA GLU A 61 17.85 20.56 20.89
C GLU A 61 16.97 21.20 21.98
N SER A 62 16.98 22.54 22.03
CA SER A 62 16.34 23.39 23.05
C SER A 62 14.81 23.30 23.14
N TRP A 63 14.18 22.43 22.34
CA TRP A 63 12.73 22.19 22.35
C TRP A 63 12.35 21.00 23.26
N VAL A 64 13.30 20.15 23.64
CA VAL A 64 13.06 19.05 24.59
C VAL A 64 12.79 19.58 26.01
N ASP A 65 13.30 20.77 26.34
CA ASP A 65 13.15 21.39 27.67
C ASP A 65 11.96 22.37 27.77
N ARG A 66 11.19 22.55 26.70
CA ARG A 66 9.95 23.35 26.72
C ARG A 66 8.78 22.46 26.38
N GLY A 67 8.21 21.91 27.44
CA GLY A 67 7.12 20.94 27.41
C GLY A 67 6.01 21.23 26.40
N THR A 68 5.34 20.13 26.06
CA THR A 68 4.05 20.03 25.37
C THR A 68 4.05 20.32 23.87
N ASP A 69 4.45 19.33 23.08
CA ASP A 69 3.68 19.03 21.88
C ASP A 69 3.02 17.65 22.03
N LYS A 70 1.73 17.65 22.35
CA LYS A 70 0.91 16.46 22.59
C LYS A 70 0.63 15.64 21.31
N ASN A 71 1.29 15.93 20.19
CA ASN A 71 0.89 15.44 18.87
C ASN A 71 1.86 14.46 18.20
N PHE A 72 2.96 14.04 18.85
CA PHE A 72 3.93 13.16 18.18
C PHE A 72 3.70 11.65 18.38
N LEU A 73 2.74 11.24 19.20
CA LEU A 73 2.40 9.84 19.42
C LEU A 73 0.88 9.62 19.40
N THR A 74 0.27 9.79 18.23
CA THR A 74 -1.02 9.13 17.92
C THR A 74 -0.82 8.22 16.71
N MET A 75 0.16 7.32 16.80
CA MET A 75 0.37 6.21 15.87
C MET A 75 0.39 4.87 16.62
N THR A 76 -0.52 4.74 17.59
CA THR A 76 -0.92 3.43 18.15
C THR A 76 -2.44 3.39 18.29
N SER A 77 -3.12 3.09 17.20
CA SER A 77 -4.39 2.33 17.26
C SER A 77 -4.49 1.45 16.02
N LEU A 78 -3.96 0.23 16.17
CA LEU A 78 -4.47 -0.98 15.52
C LEU A 78 -5.39 -1.66 16.51
#